data_AF-A0A6A9QMZ8-F1
#
_entry.id   AF-A0A6A9QMZ8-F1
#
_cell.length_a   1.000
_cell.length_b   1.000
_cell.length_c   1.000
_cell.angle_alpha   90.00
_cell.angle_beta   90.00
_cell.angle_gamma   90.00
#
_symmetry.space_group_name_H-M   'P 1'
#
loop_
_entity.id
_entity.type
_entity.pdbx_description
1 polymer ?
#
loop_
_entity_poly.entity_id
_entity_poly.type
_entity_poly.pdbx_seq_one_letter_code
_entity_poly.pdbx_strand_id
1 'polypeptide(L)'
;MSEQLRMEMNIKEETTVYIAVVDEEFVESAEIDPVAKLNGILLFAQVFPFSIKKKGHYGDHINPIEVKMTELLSLLKGMYPKIKVLDEKNILGKIIKSLYMTD
;
A
#
# COMPACT_ATOMS: atom_id res chain seq x y z
N MET A 1 3.98 1.45 -24.67
CA MET A 1 3.34 0.90 -23.45
C MET A 1 4.39 0.85 -22.37
N SER A 2 4.23 1.62 -21.28
CA SER A 2 5.25 1.73 -20.22
C SER A 2 5.37 0.41 -19.45
N GLU A 3 6.54 0.15 -18.87
CA GLU A 3 6.79 -1.03 -18.02
C GLU A 3 5.87 -1.06 -16.79
N GLN A 4 5.54 0.11 -16.25
CA GLN A 4 4.51 0.29 -15.22
C GLN A 4 3.15 -0.30 -15.63
N LEU A 5 2.66 0.02 -16.84
CA LEU A 5 1.38 -0.50 -17.33
C LEU A 5 1.40 -2.03 -17.53
N ARG A 6 2.55 -2.59 -17.94
CA ARG A 6 2.73 -4.05 -18.10
C ARG A 6 2.71 -4.79 -16.77
N MET A 7 3.30 -4.19 -15.72
CA MET A 7 3.27 -4.73 -14.36
C MET A 7 1.86 -4.65 -13.76
N GLU A 8 1.16 -3.52 -13.96
CA GLU A 8 -0.24 -3.37 -13.55
C GLU A 8 -1.13 -4.46 -14.18
N MET A 9 -0.99 -4.74 -15.48
CA MET A 9 -1.82 -5.75 -16.14
C MET A 9 -1.53 -7.22 -15.74
N ASN A 10 -0.47 -7.51 -14.97
CA ASN A 10 -0.01 -8.88 -14.67
C ASN A 10 0.12 -9.21 -13.18
N ILE A 11 -0.50 -8.43 -12.28
CA ILE A 11 -0.50 -8.77 -10.86
C ILE A 11 -1.27 -10.07 -10.66
N LYS A 12 -0.54 -11.13 -10.29
CA LYS A 12 -1.06 -12.45 -9.93
C LYS A 12 -1.04 -12.60 -8.41
N GLU A 13 -1.75 -13.60 -7.91
CA GLU A 13 -1.76 -13.97 -6.50
C GLU A 13 -0.36 -14.14 -5.88
N GLU A 14 0.60 -14.65 -6.66
CA GLU A 14 1.98 -14.87 -6.23
C GLU A 14 2.92 -13.65 -6.37
N THR A 15 2.42 -12.52 -6.89
CA THR A 15 3.20 -11.29 -7.05
C THR A 15 3.65 -10.79 -5.68
N THR A 16 4.95 -10.54 -5.55
CA THR A 16 5.51 -9.89 -4.35
C THR A 16 5.12 -8.41 -4.35
N VAL A 17 4.64 -7.95 -3.20
CA VAL A 17 4.24 -6.58 -2.94
C VAL A 17 4.99 -6.12 -1.71
N TYR A 18 5.52 -4.91 -1.76
CA TYR A 18 6.16 -4.24 -0.64
C TYR A 18 5.09 -3.43 0.06
N ILE A 19 4.96 -3.58 1.37
CA ILE A 19 3.97 -2.85 2.16
C ILE A 19 4.60 -2.21 3.38
N ALA A 20 4.09 -1.04 3.77
CA ALA A 20 4.43 -0.40 5.02
C ALA A 20 3.17 0.20 5.65
N VAL A 21 2.99 -0.02 6.94
CA VAL A 21 1.87 0.51 7.72
C VAL A 21 2.45 1.46 8.75
N VAL A 22 2.05 2.73 8.68
CA VAL A 22 2.69 3.80 9.45
C VAL A 22 1.65 4.79 9.93
N ASP A 23 1.76 5.25 11.17
CA ASP A 23 0.97 6.39 11.64
C ASP A 23 1.33 7.65 10.84
N GLU A 24 0.33 8.34 10.30
CA GLU A 24 0.47 9.58 9.54
C GLU A 24 1.26 10.65 10.32
N GLU A 25 1.11 10.69 11.64
CA GLU A 25 1.82 11.66 12.47
C GLU A 25 3.34 11.47 12.40
N PHE A 26 3.80 10.22 12.24
CA PHE A 26 5.21 9.88 12.16
C PHE A 26 5.81 9.98 10.76
N VAL A 27 5.03 10.21 9.70
CA VAL A 27 5.56 10.33 8.32
C VAL A 27 6.08 11.75 8.07
N GLU A 28 7.36 11.88 7.69
CA GLU A 28 7.97 13.13 7.22
C GLU A 28 7.84 13.26 5.69
N SER A 29 8.24 12.23 4.96
CA SER A 29 8.14 12.14 3.50
C SER A 29 8.14 10.67 3.06
N ALA A 30 7.57 10.38 1.89
CA ALA A 30 7.60 9.06 1.29
C ALA A 30 7.93 9.17 -0.20
N GLU A 31 8.58 8.14 -0.76
CA GLU A 31 8.85 8.03 -2.20
C GLU A 31 7.57 7.81 -3.02
N ILE A 32 6.52 7.34 -2.38
CA ILE A 32 5.24 6.97 -2.99
C ILE A 32 4.09 7.53 -2.16
N ASP A 33 2.94 7.75 -2.79
CA ASP A 33 1.71 8.12 -2.09
C ASP A 33 1.13 6.91 -1.33
N PRO A 34 0.48 7.12 -0.17
CA PRO A 34 -0.22 6.06 0.53
C PRO A 34 -1.43 5.60 -0.29
N VAL A 35 -1.64 4.29 -0.35
CA VAL A 35 -2.74 3.67 -1.11
C VAL A 35 -4.04 3.74 -0.33
N ALA A 36 -3.99 3.63 1.00
CA ALA A 36 -5.17 3.67 1.86
C ALA A 36 -4.88 4.21 3.27
N LYS A 37 -5.95 4.52 4.03
CA LYS A 37 -5.89 5.07 5.39
C LYS A 37 -6.95 4.46 6.30
N LEU A 38 -6.59 4.20 7.56
CA LEU A 38 -7.47 3.74 8.64
C LEU A 38 -7.12 4.48 9.94
N ASN A 39 -8.04 5.31 10.45
CA ASN A 39 -7.90 5.98 11.77
C ASN A 39 -6.52 6.64 12.02
N GLY A 40 -5.99 7.38 11.05
CA GLY A 40 -4.66 8.03 11.15
C GLY A 40 -3.49 7.14 10.71
N ILE A 41 -3.72 5.84 10.51
CA ILE A 41 -2.71 4.92 9.96
C ILE A 41 -2.78 4.94 8.44
N LEU A 42 -1.63 5.12 7.78
CA LEU A 42 -1.44 5.04 6.34
C LEU A 42 -0.91 3.65 5.94
N LEU A 43 -1.48 3.11 4.86
CA LEU A 43 -0.97 1.94 4.16
C LEU A 43 -0.28 2.40 2.88
N PHE A 44 1.02 2.15 2.81
CA PHE A 44 1.82 2.29 1.61
C PHE A 44 2.01 0.90 1.01
N ALA A 45 1.82 0.76 -0.29
CA ALA A 45 1.98 -0.51 -0.96
C ALA A 45 2.40 -0.30 -2.42
N GLN A 46 3.38 -1.08 -2.90
CA GLN A 46 3.81 -1.10 -4.31
C GLN A 46 4.46 -2.44 -4.70
N VAL A 47 4.63 -2.68 -6.00
CA VAL A 47 5.25 -3.90 -6.55
C VAL A 47 6.79 -3.82 -6.64
N PHE A 48 7.38 -2.72 -6.18
CA PHE A 48 8.82 -2.52 -6.06
C PHE A 48 9.18 -1.94 -4.69
N PRO A 49 10.43 -2.12 -4.20
CA PRO A 49 10.87 -1.55 -2.95
C PRO A 49 10.74 -0.02 -2.95
N PHE A 50 10.40 0.54 -1.80
CA PHE A 50 10.34 1.98 -1.57
C PHE A 50 10.81 2.28 -0.14
N SER A 51 11.00 3.56 0.20
CA SER A 51 11.29 3.97 1.58
C SER A 51 10.35 5.07 2.08
N ILE A 52 10.12 5.09 3.40
CA ILE A 52 9.38 6.15 4.09
C ILE A 52 10.29 6.76 5.15
N LYS A 53 10.40 8.08 5.16
CA LYS A 53 11.17 8.84 6.15
C LYS A 53 10.27 9.19 7.35
N LYS A 54 10.75 8.94 8.57
CA LYS A 54 10.04 9.29 9.81
C LYS A 54 10.37 10.71 10.32
N LYS A 55 9.38 11.39 10.91
CA LYS A 55 9.60 12.63 11.66
C LYS A 55 10.39 12.37 12.94
N GLY A 56 11.30 13.28 13.29
CA GLY A 56 11.89 13.37 14.63
C GLY A 56 13.14 12.51 14.90
N HIS A 57 13.49 11.58 14.00
CA HIS A 57 14.75 10.85 14.06
C HIS A 57 15.49 10.98 12.73
N TYR A 58 16.58 11.75 12.71
CA TYR A 58 17.45 11.85 11.54
C TYR A 58 17.93 10.44 11.14
N GLY A 59 17.47 9.94 10.00
CA GLY A 59 17.97 8.70 9.38
C GLY A 59 17.13 7.44 9.59
N ASP A 60 16.02 7.49 10.33
CA ASP A 60 15.15 6.31 10.48
C ASP A 60 14.20 6.19 9.28
N HIS A 61 14.61 5.38 8.32
CA HIS A 61 13.75 4.92 7.23
C HIS A 61 12.92 3.72 7.71
N ILE A 62 11.64 3.71 7.35
CA ILE A 62 10.81 2.51 7.40
C ILE A 62 11.06 1.77 6.10
N ASN A 63 11.67 0.60 6.22
CA ASN A 63 11.75 -0.34 5.12
C ASN A 63 10.44 -1.12 5.05
N PRO A 64 9.79 -1.17 3.88
CA PRO A 64 8.59 -1.97 3.70
C PRO A 64 8.93 -3.45 3.85
N ILE A 65 7.93 -4.21 4.28
CA ILE A 65 8.01 -5.66 4.32
C ILE A 65 7.53 -6.24 3.00
N GLU A 66 8.16 -7.32 2.57
CA GLU A 66 7.72 -8.10 1.41
C GLU A 66 6.62 -9.06 1.83
N VAL A 67 5.49 -9.00 1.11
CA VAL A 67 4.37 -9.91 1.28
C VAL A 67 3.90 -10.41 -0.08
N LYS A 68 3.18 -11.54 -0.09
CA LYS A 68 2.45 -11.95 -1.30
C LYS A 68 1.14 -11.19 -1.44
N MET A 69 0.70 -10.99 -2.67
CA MET A 69 -0.59 -10.35 -2.94
C MET A 69 -1.73 -11.06 -2.20
N THR A 70 -1.75 -12.40 -2.15
CA THR A 70 -2.74 -13.18 -1.38
C THR A 70 -2.75 -12.85 0.11
N GLU A 71 -1.59 -12.63 0.72
CA GLU A 71 -1.46 -12.25 2.12
C GLU A 71 -1.98 -10.83 2.35
N LEU A 72 -1.62 -9.88 1.47
CA LEU A 72 -2.13 -8.52 1.52
C LEU A 72 -3.67 -8.49 1.41
N LEU A 73 -4.24 -9.22 0.46
CA LEU A 73 -5.70 -9.32 0.30
C LEU A 73 -6.37 -9.92 1.54
N SER A 74 -5.73 -10.90 2.18
CA SER A 74 -6.23 -11.52 3.41
C SER A 74 -6.21 -10.55 4.60
N LEU A 75 -5.12 -9.78 4.73
CA LEU A 75 -5.01 -8.71 5.75
C LEU A 75 -6.10 -7.65 5.57
N LEU A 76 -6.29 -7.18 4.32
CA LEU A 76 -7.26 -6.14 3.99
C LEU A 76 -8.71 -6.59 4.22
N LYS A 77 -9.05 -7.85 3.93
CA LYS A 77 -10.38 -8.41 4.22
C LYS A 77 -10.71 -8.36 5.71
N GLY A 78 -9.73 -8.59 6.59
CA GLY A 78 -9.92 -8.52 8.05
C GLY A 78 -10.15 -7.11 8.60
N MET A 79 -9.86 -6.07 7.81
CA MET A 79 -9.96 -4.66 8.21
C MET A 79 -11.25 -3.97 7.72
N TYR A 80 -12.16 -4.73 7.11
CA TYR A 80 -13.47 -4.27 6.68
C TYR A 80 -14.33 -3.80 7.88
N PRO A 81 -15.19 -2.77 7.76
CA PRO A 81 -15.34 -1.78 6.66
C PRO A 81 -14.62 -0.44 6.93
N LYS A 82 -13.48 -0.43 7.62
CA LYS A 82 -12.95 0.82 8.21
C LYS A 82 -11.89 1.55 7.38
N ILE A 83 -11.48 1.00 6.24
CA ILE A 83 -10.40 1.54 5.41
C ILE A 83 -10.93 2.54 4.37
N LYS A 84 -10.29 3.70 4.24
CA LYS A 84 -10.48 4.68 3.16
C LYS A 84 -9.39 4.54 2.12
N VAL A 85 -9.74 4.30 0.86
CA VAL A 85 -8.78 4.28 -0.26
C VAL A 85 -8.39 5.71 -0.62
N LEU A 86 -7.09 5.96 -0.81
CA LEU A 86 -6.54 7.30 -1.09
C LEU A 86 -6.03 7.43 -2.54
N ASP A 87 -5.39 6.39 -3.09
CA ASP A 87 -4.90 6.39 -4.47
C ASP A 87 -5.62 5.33 -5.33
N GLU A 88 -6.76 5.72 -5.89
CA GLU A 88 -7.55 4.87 -6.78
C GLU A 88 -6.97 4.77 -8.21
N LYS A 89 -5.90 5.50 -8.53
CA LYS A 89 -5.24 5.41 -9.84
C LYS A 89 -4.26 4.24 -9.85
N ASN A 90 -3.58 4.02 -8.73
CA ASN A 90 -2.73 2.86 -8.49
C ASN A 90 -3.55 1.57 -8.49
N ILE A 91 -3.00 0.52 -9.12
CA ILE A 91 -3.65 -0.78 -9.20
C ILE A 91 -3.99 -1.37 -7.83
N LEU A 92 -3.14 -1.18 -6.82
CA LEU A 92 -3.41 -1.65 -5.47
C LEU A 92 -4.59 -0.92 -4.86
N GLY A 93 -4.72 0.39 -5.08
CA GLY A 93 -5.90 1.11 -4.61
C GLY A 93 -7.18 0.70 -5.35
N LYS A 94 -7.09 0.38 -6.65
CA LYS A 94 -8.21 -0.21 -7.41
C LYS A 94 -8.63 -1.57 -6.86
N ILE A 95 -7.66 -2.43 -6.50
CA ILE A 95 -7.91 -3.75 -5.90
C ILE A 95 -8.54 -3.59 -4.51
N ILE A 96 -7.98 -2.72 -3.66
CA ILE A 96 -8.54 -2.44 -2.33
C ILE A 96 -9.98 -1.93 -2.48
N LYS A 97 -10.22 -1.00 -3.42
CA LYS A 97 -11.56 -0.49 -3.69
C LYS A 97 -12.51 -1.58 -4.15
N SER A 98 -12.10 -2.47 -5.07
CA SER A 98 -12.98 -3.53 -5.58
C SER A 98 -13.35 -4.58 -4.52
N LEU A 99 -12.46 -4.85 -3.55
CA LEU A 99 -12.78 -5.69 -2.39
C LEU A 99 -13.92 -5.14 -1.52
N TYR A 100 -14.18 -3.83 -1.60
CA TYR A 100 -15.15 -3.14 -0.77
C TYR A 100 -16.35 -2.58 -1.55
N MET A 101 -16.40 -2.81 -2.87
CA MET A 101 -17.56 -2.48 -3.72
C MET A 101 -18.47 -3.69 -3.99
N THR A 102 -18.25 -4.84 -3.35
CA THR A 102 -19.23 -5.93 -3.31
C THR A 102 -20.32 -5.62 -2.28
N ASP A 103 -21.27 -4.77 -2.68
CA ASP A 103 -22.66 -4.75 -2.23
C ASP A 103 -23.56 -4.71 -3.48
#